data_AF-A0A2K3L9R9-F1
#
_entry.id   AF-A0A2K3L9R9-F1
#
_cell.length_a   1.000
_cell.length_b   1.000
_cell.length_c   1.000
_cell.angle_alpha   90.00
_cell.angle_beta   90.00
_cell.angle_gamma   90.00
#
_symmetry.space_group_name_H-M   'P 1'
#
loop_
_entity.id
_entity.type
_entity.pdbx_description
1 polymer ?
#
loop_
_entity_poly.entity_id
_entity_poly.type
_entity_poly.pdbx_seq_one_letter_code
_entity_poly.pdbx_strand_id
1 'polypeptide(L)'
;MVDTEADRSIGVFDPSEIKLGGKKYYRYMGSLTVPPCTEGVFWTINKKIRSVSRAQVELLREAVHDHAEKNARPIQLLNRRKIQLYRPKWKK
;
A
#
# COMPACT_ATOMS: atom_id res chain seq x y z
N MET A 1 -13.21 21.58 5.14
CA MET A 1 -12.30 20.95 4.16
C MET A 1 -13.17 20.28 3.13
N VAL A 2 -13.47 21.00 2.06
CA VAL A 2 -14.11 20.44 0.87
C VAL A 2 -13.05 20.59 -0.20
N ASP A 3 -12.47 19.47 -0.62
CA ASP A 3 -11.64 19.45 -1.82
C ASP A 3 -12.52 20.02 -2.94
N THR A 4 -12.22 21.25 -3.35
CA THR A 4 -12.98 21.91 -4.41
C THR A 4 -12.35 21.52 -5.74
N GLU A 5 -12.27 20.21 -5.99
CA GLU A 5 -11.68 19.64 -7.21
C GLU A 5 -12.83 19.09 -8.05
N ALA A 6 -12.90 19.55 -9.30
CA ALA A 6 -13.89 19.11 -10.26
C ALA A 6 -13.79 17.59 -10.46
N ASP A 7 -14.91 16.89 -10.26
CA ASP A 7 -14.98 15.45 -10.47
C ASP A 7 -14.66 15.13 -11.95
N ARG A 8 -13.51 14.51 -12.19
CA ARG A 8 -13.04 14.14 -13.54
C ARG A 8 -13.20 12.64 -13.70
N SER A 9 -13.99 12.24 -14.69
CA SER A 9 -14.10 10.83 -15.07
C SER A 9 -12.76 10.32 -15.61
N ILE A 10 -12.14 9.38 -14.89
CA ILE A 10 -10.87 8.72 -15.25
C ILE A 10 -11.10 7.58 -16.26
N GLY A 11 -12.37 7.22 -16.52
CA GLY A 11 -12.74 6.06 -17.34
C GLY A 11 -12.60 4.74 -16.58
N VAL A 12 -12.54 3.64 -17.33
CA VAL A 12 -12.38 2.29 -16.76
C VAL A 12 -10.90 2.02 -16.50
N PHE A 13 -10.57 1.69 -15.25
CA PHE A 13 -9.24 1.25 -14.83
C PHE A 13 -9.31 -0.22 -14.39
N ASP A 14 -8.46 -1.08 -14.95
CA ASP A 14 -8.36 -2.48 -14.54
C ASP A 14 -7.23 -2.66 -13.49
N PRO A 15 -7.56 -2.95 -12.22
CA PRO A 15 -6.54 -3.18 -11.19
C PRO A 15 -5.63 -4.38 -11.48
N SER A 16 -6.03 -5.31 -12.35
CA SER A 16 -5.24 -6.47 -12.73
C SER A 16 -3.97 -6.09 -13.52
N GLU A 17 -3.97 -4.90 -14.13
CA GLU A 17 -2.80 -4.34 -14.81
C GLU A 17 -1.67 -3.99 -13.84
N ILE A 18 -2.00 -3.75 -12.56
CA ILE A 18 -1.00 -3.68 -11.49
C ILE A 18 -0.47 -5.09 -11.31
N LYS A 19 0.62 -5.41 -12.00
CA LYS A 19 1.27 -6.74 -12.00
C LYS A 19 1.90 -7.05 -10.64
N LEU A 20 1.06 -7.27 -9.62
CA LEU A 20 1.39 -7.66 -8.25
C LEU A 20 2.00 -9.06 -8.14
N GLY A 21 2.36 -9.70 -9.26
CA GLY A 21 2.88 -11.07 -9.30
C GLY A 21 4.01 -11.34 -8.29
N GLY A 22 4.31 -12.61 -8.09
CA GLY A 22 5.08 -13.05 -6.93
C GLY A 22 4.14 -13.77 -5.98
N LYS A 23 4.49 -15.01 -5.65
CA LYS A 23 3.63 -15.89 -4.87
C LYS A 23 4.02 -15.94 -3.38
N LYS A 24 5.02 -15.15 -2.97
CA LYS A 24 5.56 -15.09 -1.61
C LYS A 24 5.14 -13.77 -0.97
N TYR A 25 4.54 -13.80 0.21
CA TYR A 25 4.11 -12.60 0.92
C TYR A 25 4.21 -12.77 2.43
N TYR A 26 4.37 -11.66 3.15
CA TYR A 26 4.24 -11.60 4.59
C TYR A 26 2.78 -11.30 4.93
N ARG A 27 2.25 -11.93 5.98
CA ARG A 27 0.89 -11.71 6.47
C ARG A 27 0.91 -11.46 7.98
N TYR A 28 0.23 -10.42 8.43
CA TYR A 28 0.10 -10.08 9.84
C TYR A 28 -1.18 -9.28 10.12
N MET A 29 -1.62 -9.27 11.38
CA MET A 29 -2.72 -8.41 11.84
C MET A 29 -2.15 -7.08 12.31
N GLY A 30 -2.69 -5.98 11.79
CA GLY A 30 -2.26 -4.62 12.11
C GLY A 30 -3.43 -3.65 12.11
N SER A 31 -3.14 -2.41 11.76
CA SER A 31 -4.10 -1.31 11.74
C SER A 31 -4.05 -0.51 10.46
N LEU A 32 -4.99 0.41 10.32
CA LEU A 32 -4.91 1.49 9.34
C LEU A 32 -3.67 2.35 9.62
N THR A 33 -3.00 2.79 8.55
CA THR A 33 -1.84 3.70 8.62
C THR A 33 -2.23 5.16 8.66
N VAL A 34 -3.53 5.45 8.61
CA VAL A 34 -4.14 6.78 8.70
C VAL A 34 -5.12 6.81 9.87
N PRO A 35 -5.40 7.98 10.48
CA PRO A 35 -6.45 8.12 11.49
C PRO A 35 -7.78 7.53 11.01
N PRO A 36 -8.54 6.84 11.88
CA PRO A 36 -8.37 6.71 13.33
C PRO A 36 -7.44 5.56 13.76
N CYS A 37 -6.58 5.03 12.87
CA CYS A 37 -5.62 3.97 13.18
C CYS A 37 -6.26 2.66 13.69
N THR A 38 -7.49 2.37 13.26
CA THR A 38 -8.26 1.20 13.70
C THR A 38 -7.50 -0.11 13.44
N GLU A 39 -7.47 -0.98 14.45
CA GLU A 39 -6.86 -2.32 14.37
C GLU A 39 -7.77 -3.35 13.67
N GLY A 40 -7.29 -4.57 13.51
CA GLY A 40 -8.03 -5.68 12.88
C GLY A 40 -7.82 -5.80 11.37
N VAL A 41 -6.84 -5.08 10.81
CA VAL A 41 -6.52 -5.13 9.38
C VAL A 41 -5.57 -6.30 9.10
N PHE A 42 -5.95 -7.20 8.18
CA PHE A 42 -5.03 -8.22 7.66
C PHE A 42 -4.13 -7.64 6.58
N TRP A 43 -2.88 -7.35 6.92
CA TRP A 43 -1.88 -6.91 5.96
C TRP A 43 -1.31 -8.09 5.18
N THR A 44 -1.25 -7.97 3.86
CA THR A 44 -0.55 -8.89 2.96
C THR A 44 0.50 -8.11 2.18
N ILE A 45 1.77 -8.29 2.53
CA ILE A 45 2.90 -7.56 1.93
C ILE A 45 3.65 -8.49 0.97
N ASN A 46 3.61 -8.21 -0.32
CA ASN A 46 4.33 -9.01 -1.31
C ASN A 46 5.85 -8.94 -1.08
N LYS A 47 6.53 -10.08 -1.13
CA LYS A 47 7.99 -10.15 -1.01
C LYS A 47 8.71 -9.67 -2.27
N LYS A 48 8.07 -9.74 -3.45
CA LYS A 48 8.67 -9.27 -4.70
C LYS A 48 8.54 -7.75 -4.80
N ILE A 49 9.67 -7.06 -4.81
CA ILE A 49 9.74 -5.60 -5.00
C ILE A 49 9.39 -5.26 -6.46
N ARG A 50 8.66 -4.17 -6.65
CA ARG A 50 8.27 -3.63 -7.97
C ARG A 50 8.87 -2.25 -8.18
N SER A 51 8.97 -1.88 -9.45
CA SER A 51 9.48 -0.57 -9.88
C SER A 51 8.33 0.31 -10.30
N VAL A 52 8.50 1.61 -10.08
CA VAL A 52 7.69 2.71 -10.57
C VAL A 52 8.66 3.78 -11.08
N SER A 53 8.27 4.55 -12.09
CA SER A 53 9.16 5.60 -12.59
C SER A 53 9.28 6.74 -11.57
N ARG A 54 10.41 7.44 -11.58
CA ARG A 54 10.60 8.61 -10.71
C ARG A 54 9.58 9.71 -11.00
N ALA A 55 9.28 9.96 -12.27
CA ALA A 55 8.29 10.94 -12.70
C ALA A 55 6.89 10.61 -12.14
N GLN A 56 6.49 9.33 -12.13
CA GLN A 56 5.23 8.91 -11.52
C GLN A 56 5.18 9.19 -10.01
N VAL A 57 6.30 9.00 -9.29
CA VAL A 57 6.39 9.31 -7.86
C VAL A 57 6.32 10.82 -7.60
N GLU A 58 6.94 11.63 -8.46
CA GLU A 58 6.90 13.10 -8.37
C GLU A 58 5.45 13.61 -8.53
N LEU A 59 4.72 13.12 -9.55
CA LEU A 59 3.30 13.44 -9.74
C LEU A 59 2.45 13.10 -8.50
N LEU A 60 2.69 11.95 -7.86
CA LEU A 60 1.98 11.57 -6.64
C LEU A 60 2.30 12.48 -5.44
N ARG A 61 3.50 13.05 -5.37
CA ARG A 61 3.90 13.96 -4.30
C ARG A 61 3.35 15.37 -4.49
N GLU A 62 3.21 15.80 -5.74
CA GLU A 62 2.62 17.10 -6.08
C GLU A 62 1.09 17.12 -5.87
N ALA A 63 0.43 15.98 -6.07
CA ALA A 63 -1.02 15.87 -5.99
C ALA A 63 -1.60 15.89 -4.56
N VAL A 64 -0.76 15.81 -3.52
CA VAL A 64 -1.22 15.72 -2.12
C VAL A 64 -1.09 17.07 -1.41
N HIS A 65 -2.07 17.39 -0.56
CA HIS A 65 -2.12 18.63 0.22
C HIS A 65 -1.51 18.47 1.62
N ASP A 66 -1.57 19.51 2.44
CA ASP A 66 -1.30 19.49 3.89
C ASP A 66 0.05 18.89 4.30
N HIS A 67 1.11 19.18 3.54
CA HIS A 67 2.47 18.67 3.79
C HIS A 67 2.57 17.14 3.76
N ALA A 68 1.66 16.48 3.03
CA ALA A 68 1.63 15.04 2.89
C ALA A 68 2.59 14.52 1.81
N GLU A 69 3.55 15.32 1.32
CA GLU A 69 4.54 14.88 0.30
C GLU A 69 5.40 13.71 0.81
N LYS A 70 5.48 13.58 2.15
CA LYS A 70 6.06 12.43 2.88
C LYS A 70 5.02 11.74 3.77
N ASN A 71 3.90 11.31 3.18
CA ASN A 71 2.77 10.67 3.88
C ASN A 71 3.01 9.24 4.43
N ALA A 72 4.26 8.78 4.54
CA ALA A 72 4.55 7.47 5.12
C ALA A 72 4.58 7.56 6.65
N ARG A 73 3.60 6.92 7.32
CA ARG A 73 3.59 6.78 8.78
C ARG A 73 4.89 6.09 9.27
N PRO A 74 5.54 6.56 10.35
CA PRO A 74 6.73 5.92 10.91
C PRO A 74 6.50 4.46 11.30
N ILE A 75 7.58 3.67 11.33
CA ILE A 75 7.54 2.26 11.76
C ILE A 75 7.00 2.17 13.18
N GLN A 76 6.06 1.26 13.41
CA GLN A 76 5.45 1.01 14.71
C GLN A 76 6.06 -0.24 15.36
N LEU A 77 6.10 -0.27 16.70
CA LEU A 77 6.64 -1.39 17.47
C LEU A 77 5.95 -2.73 17.14
N LEU A 78 6.70 -3.84 17.20
CA LEU A 78 6.17 -5.16 16.84
C LEU A 78 5.26 -5.76 17.94
N ASN A 79 5.53 -5.45 19.21
CA ASN A 79 4.73 -5.81 20.40
C ASN A 79 4.38 -7.29 20.65
N ARG A 80 4.93 -8.25 19.88
CA ARG A 80 4.59 -9.71 19.86
C ARG A 80 3.60 -10.13 18.75
N ARG A 81 3.29 -9.26 17.79
CA ARG A 81 2.51 -9.66 16.61
C ARG A 81 3.23 -10.76 15.83
N LYS A 82 2.50 -11.83 15.49
CA LYS A 82 3.02 -12.91 14.64
C LYS A 82 3.02 -12.46 13.17
N ILE A 83 4.18 -12.56 12.53
CA ILE A 83 4.34 -12.31 11.10
C ILE A 83 4.57 -13.66 10.41
N GLN A 84 3.67 -14.01 9.50
CA GLN A 84 3.76 -15.25 8.73
C GLN A 84 4.35 -14.96 7.36
N LEU A 85 5.28 -15.80 6.89
CA LEU A 85 5.76 -15.75 5.52
C LEU A 85 5.17 -16.92 4.72
N TYR A 86 4.27 -16.60 3.80
CA TYR A 86 3.77 -17.59 2.86
C TYR A 86 4.79 -17.85 1.76
N ARG A 87 5.06 -19.13 1.50
CA ARG A 87 5.86 -19.61 0.38
C ARG A 87 5.09 -20.76 -0.26
N PRO A 88 4.78 -20.70 -1.57
CA PRO A 88 4.14 -21.82 -2.22
C PRO A 88 5.13 -22.98 -2.25
N LYS A 89 4.64 -24.19 -1.94
CA LYS A 89 5.39 -25.42 -2.22
C LYS A 89 5.48 -25.57 -3.74
N TRP A 90 6.66 -25.92 -4.24
CA TRP A 90 6.78 -26.36 -5.64
C TRP A 90 5.93 -27.61 -5.82
N LYS A 91 5.14 -27.66 -6.90
CA LYS A 91 4.65 -28.93 -7.41
C LYS A 91 5.86 -29.60 -8.09
N LYS A 92 6.23 -30.79 -7.63
CA LYS A 92 7.12 -31.68 -8.38
C LYS A 92 6.45 -32.06 -9.70
#